data_AF-A0A8T5T0U2-F1
#
_entry.id   AF-A0A8T5T0U2-F1
#
_cell.length_a   1.000
_cell.length_b   1.000
_cell.length_c   1.000
_cell.angle_alpha   90.00
_cell.angle_beta   90.00
_cell.angle_gamma   90.00
#
_symmetry.space_group_name_H-M   'P 1'
#
loop_
_entity.id
_entity.type
_entity.pdbx_description
1 polymer ?
#
loop_
_entity_poly.entity_id
_entity_poly.type
_entity_poly.pdbx_seq_one_letter_code
_entity_poly.pdbx_strand_id
1 'polypeptide(L)'
;MEEPRNEVEKQMAEEVEKRVTKGVTSGVTILVTVIVTFVISIVVFKFVWAWVVPDLFPGAVEEGLIVADLTWLASLKLAVLVASLSGLYPALSEAFNRQ
;
A
#
# COMPACT_ATOMS: atom_id res chain seq x y z
N MET A 1 38.95 -6.88 39.04
CA MET A 1 38.06 -7.80 38.29
C MET A 1 36.76 -7.13 37.84
N GLU A 2 36.62 -5.80 37.94
CA GLU A 2 35.39 -5.07 37.53
C GLU A 2 35.51 -4.42 36.15
N GLU A 3 36.71 -4.01 35.73
CA GLU A 3 36.99 -3.46 34.39
C GLU A 3 36.47 -4.29 33.21
N PRO A 4 36.72 -5.62 33.11
CA PRO A 4 36.28 -6.39 31.95
C PRO A 4 34.76 -6.54 31.86
N ARG A 5 34.02 -6.39 32.98
CA ARG A 5 32.56 -6.51 32.99
C ARG A 5 31.90 -5.27 32.41
N ASN A 6 32.41 -4.09 32.74
CA ASN A 6 31.87 -2.81 32.27
C ASN A 6 32.08 -2.61 30.76
N GLU A 7 33.15 -3.17 30.19
CA GLU A 7 33.36 -3.17 28.74
C GLU A 7 32.38 -4.08 28.00
N VAL A 8 32.10 -5.26 28.55
CA VAL A 8 31.12 -6.21 27.98
C VAL A 8 29.71 -5.60 28.03
N GLU A 9 29.32 -4.93 29.11
CA GLU A 9 28.01 -4.25 29.20
C GLU A 9 27.86 -3.14 28.16
N LYS A 10 28.91 -2.32 27.95
CA LYS A 10 28.91 -1.29 26.90
C LYS A 10 28.81 -1.88 25.50
N GLN A 11 29.54 -2.96 25.22
CA GLN A 11 29.47 -3.64 23.91
C GLN A 11 28.10 -4.25 23.66
N MET A 12 27.49 -4.88 24.67
CA MET A 12 26.14 -5.44 24.55
C MET A 12 25.10 -4.33 24.33
N ALA A 13 25.22 -3.18 25.00
CA ALA A 13 24.31 -2.05 24.81
C ALA A 13 24.41 -1.47 23.38
N GLU A 14 25.63 -1.27 22.87
CA GLU A 14 25.87 -0.77 21.51
C GLU A 14 25.36 -1.74 20.44
N GLU A 15 25.57 -3.05 20.62
CA GLU A 15 25.08 -4.07 19.70
C GLU A 15 23.55 -4.15 19.68
N VAL A 16 22.92 -4.08 20.85
CA VAL A 16 21.45 -4.08 20.98
C VAL A 16 20.87 -2.84 20.32
N GLU A 17 21.42 -1.66 20.58
CA GLU A 17 20.96 -0.41 19.96
C GLU A 17 21.04 -0.52 18.43
N LYS A 18 22.18 -0.99 17.89
CA LYS A 18 22.37 -1.17 16.45
C LYS A 18 21.40 -2.18 15.83
N ARG A 19 21.09 -3.28 16.53
CA ARG A 19 20.10 -4.29 16.08
C ARG A 19 18.68 -3.72 16.09
N VAL A 20 18.33 -2.96 17.13
CA VAL A 20 17.02 -2.30 17.27
C VAL A 20 16.87 -1.23 16.19
N THR A 21 17.85 -0.35 15.99
CA THR A 21 17.79 0.68 14.95
C THR A 21 17.62 0.05 13.58
N LYS A 22 18.38 -1.00 13.24
CA LYS A 22 18.22 -1.71 11.96
C LYS A 22 16.82 -2.33 11.80
N GLY A 23 16.30 -2.95 12.86
CA GLY A 23 14.96 -3.54 12.85
C GLY A 23 13.86 -2.49 12.66
N VAL A 24 13.95 -1.39 13.41
CA VAL A 24 13.02 -0.25 13.32
C VAL A 24 13.10 0.40 11.95
N THR A 25 14.31 0.70 11.44
CA THR A 25 14.47 1.30 10.11
C THR A 25 13.86 0.40 9.04
N SER A 26 14.13 -0.90 9.07
CA SER A 26 13.57 -1.85 8.09
C SER A 26 12.04 -1.91 8.15
N GLY A 27 11.47 -1.97 9.37
CA GLY A 27 10.02 -1.96 9.57
C GLY A 27 9.36 -0.66 9.09
N VAL A 28 9.97 0.49 9.39
CA VAL A 28 9.49 1.80 8.97
C VAL A 28 9.57 1.94 7.44
N THR A 29 10.65 1.50 6.80
CA THR A 29 10.79 1.55 5.34
C THR A 29 9.70 0.75 4.63
N ILE A 30 9.38 -0.45 5.10
CA ILE A 30 8.31 -1.27 4.53
C ILE A 30 6.96 -0.56 4.69
N LEU A 31 6.65 -0.09 5.90
CA LEU A 31 5.39 0.61 6.17
C LEU A 31 5.22 1.86 5.30
N VAL A 32 6.26 2.70 5.21
CA VAL A 32 6.26 3.89 4.36
C VAL A 32 6.06 3.51 2.89
N THR A 33 6.75 2.48 2.41
CA THR A 33 6.62 2.02 1.01
C THR A 33 5.20 1.59 0.69
N VAL A 34 4.55 0.83 1.58
CA VAL A 34 3.16 0.40 1.40
C VAL A 34 2.22 1.60 1.37
N ILE A 35 2.36 2.54 2.31
CA ILE A 35 1.51 3.73 2.37
C ILE A 35 1.69 4.59 1.11
N VAL A 36 2.92 4.85 0.70
CA VAL A 36 3.22 5.65 -0.50
C VAL A 36 2.64 4.99 -1.75
N THR A 37 2.84 3.68 -1.91
CA THR A 37 2.31 2.94 -3.06
C THR A 37 0.78 2.96 -3.08
N PHE A 38 0.14 2.84 -1.93
CA PHE A 38 -1.32 2.91 -1.80
C PHE A 38 -1.86 4.30 -2.16
N VAL A 39 -1.23 5.37 -1.68
CA VAL A 39 -1.61 6.75 -2.01
C VAL A 39 -1.43 7.03 -3.50
N ILE A 40 -0.30 6.63 -4.08
CA ILE A 40 -0.04 6.78 -5.53
C ILE A 40 -1.12 6.03 -6.33
N SER A 41 -1.45 4.80 -5.94
CA SER A 41 -2.50 4.02 -6.59
C SER A 41 -3.85 4.74 -6.59
N ILE A 42 -4.26 5.33 -5.47
CA ILE A 42 -5.51 6.11 -5.38
C ILE A 42 -5.49 7.32 -6.33
N VAL A 43 -4.37 8.06 -6.36
CA VAL A 43 -4.22 9.24 -7.22
C VAL A 43 -4.30 8.86 -8.69
N VAL A 44 -3.57 7.81 -9.09
CA VAL A 44 -3.61 7.27 -10.46
C VAL A 44 -5.03 6.82 -10.79
N PHE A 45 -5.71 6.13 -9.88
CA PHE A 45 -7.08 5.66 -10.10
C PHE A 45 -8.05 6.82 -10.34
N LYS A 46 -7.97 7.89 -9.54
CA LYS A 46 -8.81 9.08 -9.74
C LYS A 46 -8.52 9.75 -11.08
N PHE A 47 -7.24 9.86 -11.46
CA PHE A 47 -6.85 10.51 -12.71
C PHE A 47 -7.28 9.70 -13.93
N VAL A 48 -7.02 8.39 -13.91
CA VAL A 48 -7.44 7.47 -14.98
C VAL A 48 -8.97 7.44 -15.07
N TRP A 49 -9.70 7.47 -13.96
CA TRP A 49 -11.16 7.53 -14.02
C TRP A 49 -11.67 8.80 -14.68
N ALA A 50 -11.16 9.96 -14.25
CA ALA A 50 -11.57 11.26 -14.82
C ALA A 50 -11.24 11.38 -16.31
N TRP A 51 -10.29 10.58 -16.82
CA TRP A 51 -9.97 10.54 -18.24
C TRP A 51 -10.78 9.47 -19.00
N VAL A 52 -10.75 8.21 -18.54
CA VAL A 52 -11.29 7.05 -19.25
C VAL A 52 -12.81 7.00 -19.18
N VAL A 53 -13.42 7.33 -18.04
CA VAL A 53 -14.87 7.18 -17.87
C VAL A 53 -15.67 8.18 -18.69
N PRO A 54 -15.34 9.49 -18.70
CA PRO A 54 -16.00 10.44 -19.58
C PRO A 54 -15.79 10.15 -21.07
N ASP A 55 -14.63 9.60 -21.46
CA ASP A 55 -14.32 9.26 -22.86
C ASP A 55 -15.07 8.00 -23.34
N LEU A 56 -15.20 6.98 -22.49
CA LEU A 56 -15.92 5.75 -22.81
C LEU A 56 -17.45 5.90 -22.71
N PHE A 57 -17.94 6.74 -21.80
CA PHE A 57 -19.37 6.89 -21.53
C PHE A 57 -19.82 8.36 -21.51
N PRO A 58 -19.62 9.12 -22.60
CA PRO A 58 -19.97 10.54 -22.63
C PRO A 58 -21.45 10.78 -22.36
N GLY A 59 -22.35 10.02 -23.01
CA GLY A 59 -23.80 10.18 -22.82
C GLY A 59 -24.30 9.83 -21.41
N ALA A 60 -23.72 8.82 -20.76
CA ALA A 60 -24.11 8.45 -19.40
C ALA A 60 -23.60 9.44 -18.33
N VAL A 61 -22.51 10.16 -18.64
CA VAL A 61 -22.03 11.27 -17.83
C VAL A 61 -22.92 12.51 -18.02
N GLU A 62 -23.33 12.81 -19.25
CA GLU A 62 -24.25 13.92 -19.56
C GLU A 62 -25.64 13.73 -18.91
N GLU A 63 -26.15 12.50 -18.89
CA GLU A 63 -27.41 12.16 -18.20
C GLU A 63 -27.27 12.11 -16.66
N GLY A 64 -26.06 12.31 -16.12
CA GLY A 64 -25.80 12.28 -14.68
C GLY A 64 -25.89 10.90 -14.05
N LEU A 65 -25.95 9.83 -14.85
CA LEU A 65 -26.00 8.44 -14.38
C LEU A 65 -24.62 7.97 -13.88
N ILE A 66 -23.55 8.56 -14.40
CA ILE A 66 -22.17 8.30 -14.01
C ILE A 66 -21.48 9.60 -13.64
N VAL A 67 -20.80 9.62 -12.49
CA VAL A 67 -20.05 10.80 -12.05
C VAL A 67 -18.69 10.83 -12.76
N ALA A 68 -18.44 11.89 -13.53
CA ALA A 68 -17.14 12.11 -14.18
C ALA A 68 -16.02 12.27 -13.15
N ASP A 69 -16.30 13.01 -12.08
CA ASP A 69 -15.36 13.29 -11.01
C ASP A 69 -15.60 12.40 -9.79
N LEU A 70 -14.69 11.47 -9.55
CA LEU A 70 -14.73 10.68 -8.32
C LEU A 70 -14.43 11.56 -7.10
N THR A 71 -15.28 11.44 -6.08
CA THR A 71 -14.96 11.92 -4.74
C THR A 71 -13.83 11.10 -4.13
N TRP A 72 -13.15 11.66 -3.14
CA TRP A 72 -12.05 10.97 -2.44
C TRP A 72 -12.50 9.67 -1.77
N LEU A 73 -13.70 9.70 -1.19
CA LEU A 73 -14.35 8.52 -0.58
C LEU A 73 -14.70 7.45 -1.61
N ALA A 74 -15.19 7.84 -2.80
CA ALA A 74 -15.49 6.88 -3.88
C ALA A 74 -14.22 6.23 -4.42
N SER A 75 -13.16 7.03 -4.60
CA SER A 75 -11.84 6.54 -5.04
C SER A 75 -11.26 5.53 -4.04
N LEU A 76 -11.41 5.78 -2.75
CA LEU A 76 -10.97 4.86 -1.70
C LEU A 76 -11.77 3.55 -1.70
N LYS A 77 -13.09 3.61 -1.86
CA LYS A 77 -13.93 2.39 -1.98
C LYS A 77 -13.53 1.55 -3.20
N LEU A 78 -13.29 2.18 -4.34
CA LEU A 78 -12.83 1.49 -5.55
C LEU A 78 -11.44 0.90 -5.37
N ALA A 79 -10.50 1.64 -4.77
CA ALA A 79 -9.16 1.13 -4.46
C ALA A 79 -9.21 -0.08 -3.53
N VAL A 80 -10.06 -0.07 -2.49
CA VAL A 80 -10.27 -1.22 -1.60
C VAL A 80 -10.88 -2.39 -2.37
N LEU A 81 -11.90 -2.16 -3.19
CA LEU A 81 -12.54 -3.21 -3.98
C LEU A 81 -11.54 -3.86 -4.95
N VAL A 82 -10.73 -3.06 -5.65
CA VAL A 82 -9.67 -3.56 -6.53
C VAL A 82 -8.60 -4.29 -5.72
N ALA A 83 -8.15 -3.76 -4.58
CA ALA A 83 -7.18 -4.43 -3.73
C ALA A 83 -7.69 -5.77 -3.20
N SER A 84 -8.97 -5.86 -2.82
CA SER A 84 -9.61 -7.11 -2.42
C SER A 84 -9.69 -8.11 -3.58
N LEU A 85 -10.01 -7.65 -4.80
CA LEU A 85 -10.02 -8.49 -6.00
C LEU A 85 -8.60 -8.94 -6.38
N SER A 86 -7.60 -8.08 -6.27
CA SER A 86 -6.19 -8.42 -6.52
C SER A 86 -5.65 -9.39 -5.48
N GLY A 87 -6.08 -9.29 -4.21
CA GLY A 87 -5.76 -10.27 -3.18
C GLY A 87 -6.47 -11.61 -3.41
N LEU A 88 -7.66 -11.59 -4.04
CA LEU A 88 -8.39 -12.79 -4.43
C LEU A 88 -7.81 -13.44 -5.69
N TYR A 89 -7.21 -12.67 -6.61
CA TYR A 89 -6.65 -13.16 -7.87
C TYR A 89 -5.67 -14.34 -7.74
N PRO A 90 -4.66 -14.34 -6.83
CA PRO A 90 -3.80 -15.51 -6.64
C PRO A 90 -4.58 -16.73 -6.17
N ALA A 91 -5.53 -16.58 -5.24
CA ALA A 91 -6.37 -17.69 -4.78
C ALA A 91 -7.31 -18.22 -5.88
N LEU A 92 -7.84 -17.35 -6.73
CA LEU A 92 -8.72 -17.70 -7.84
C LEU A 92 -7.94 -18.34 -9.00
N SER A 93 -6.74 -17.85 -9.29
CA SER A 93 -5.81 -18.43 -10.29
C SER A 93 -5.38 -19.84 -9.89
N GLU A 94 -5.12 -20.06 -8.61
CA GLU A 94 -4.72 -21.37 -8.08
C GLU A 94 -5.88 -22.38 -8.10
N ALA A 95 -7.12 -21.89 -7.92
CA ALA A 95 -8.33 -22.70 -8.10
C ALA A 95 -8.59 -23.09 -9.56
N PHE A 96 -8.35 -22.19 -10.52
CA PHE A 96 -8.54 -22.46 -11.95
C PHE A 96 -7.44 -23.34 -12.56
N ASN A 97 -6.18 -23.19 -12.14
CA ASN A 97 -5.07 -24.04 -12.61
C ASN A 97 -5.07 -25.45 -12.00
N ARG A 98 -5.94 -25.71 -11.01
CA ARG A 98 -6.13 -27.04 -10.41
C ARG A 98 -7.14 -27.91 -11.15
N GLN A 99 -7.85 -27.38 -12.14
CA GLN A 99 -8.77 -28.09 -13.04
C GLN A 99 -8.08 -28.34 -14.38
#